data_AF-A0A534PXQ1-F1
#
_entry.id   AF-A0A534PXQ1-F1
#
_cell.length_a   1.000
_cell.length_b   1.000
_cell.length_c   1.000
_cell.angle_alpha   90.00
_cell.angle_beta   90.00
_cell.angle_gamma   90.00
#
_symmetry.space_group_name_H-M   'P 1'
#
loop_
_entity.id
_entity.type
_entity.pdbx_description
1 polymer ?
#
loop_
_entity_poly.entity_id
_entity_poly.type
_entity_poly.pdbx_seq_one_letter_code
_entity_poly.pdbx_strand_id
1 'polypeptide(L)'
;FTEDLIPGTPLNRLPLAEQRARALEAARAALGRLTARTAQQVAVTDYLGSLVQQLEDGIAAAPLFAGCRASLGHTVAALARAVERFPGPSSIATAETHGDFQPGNVLVAGDAIWLIDWEYTARRQSGFDLLTYGLAARFPAGLATRVRDAASADADRLAETLRGWPGTDWSTIGARRRGLALPCFFSRSSWSGCGRTARRTSVH
;
A
#
# COMPACT_ATOMS: atom_id res chain seq x y z
N PHE A 1 16.64 -3.04 25.76
CA PHE A 1 16.24 -3.54 24.44
C PHE A 1 17.40 -3.27 23.50
N THR A 2 17.97 -4.32 22.91
CA THR A 2 19.14 -4.22 22.03
C THR A 2 18.64 -4.59 20.65
N GLU A 3 18.48 -3.60 19.78
CA GLU A 3 18.10 -3.79 18.39
C GLU A 3 19.36 -4.19 17.61
N ASP A 4 19.37 -5.37 16.98
CA ASP A 4 20.47 -5.76 16.12
C ASP A 4 20.51 -4.83 14.91
N LEU A 5 21.61 -4.09 14.77
CA LEU A 5 21.86 -3.28 13.59
C LEU A 5 22.07 -4.21 12.41
N ILE A 6 21.21 -4.11 11.39
CA ILE A 6 21.43 -4.78 10.11
C ILE A 6 22.26 -3.83 9.23
N PRO A 7 23.56 -4.10 9.01
CA PRO A 7 24.36 -3.29 8.10
C PRO A 7 23.87 -3.52 6.67
N GLY A 8 23.23 -2.52 6.08
CA GLY A 8 22.71 -2.61 4.71
C GLY A 8 22.58 -1.24 4.05
N THR A 9 22.61 -1.23 2.72
CA THR A 9 22.39 -0.03 1.92
C THR A 9 20.91 0.05 1.54
N PRO A 10 20.19 1.14 1.86
CA PRO A 10 18.82 1.33 1.39
C PRO A 10 18.71 1.28 -0.14
N LEU A 11 17.61 0.74 -0.66
CA LEU A 11 17.37 0.56 -2.09
C LEU A 11 17.55 1.86 -2.90
N ASN A 12 17.08 3.00 -2.36
CA ASN A 12 17.25 4.31 -3.00
C ASN A 12 18.68 4.87 -2.96
N ARG A 13 19.59 4.22 -2.23
CA ARG A 13 21.01 4.62 -2.14
C ARG A 13 21.95 3.70 -2.90
N LEU A 14 21.45 2.60 -3.48
CA LEU A 14 22.25 1.75 -4.35
C LEU A 14 22.62 2.49 -5.64
N PRO A 15 23.88 2.43 -6.08
CA PRO A 15 24.35 3.21 -7.24
C PRO A 15 23.83 2.65 -8.57
N LEU A 16 23.80 1.31 -8.72
CA LEU A 16 23.48 0.66 -9.99
C LEU A 16 21.98 0.38 -10.15
N ALA A 17 21.43 0.76 -11.32
CA ALA A 17 20.02 0.56 -11.64
C ALA A 17 19.60 -0.91 -11.62
N GLU A 18 20.46 -1.79 -12.14
CA GLU A 18 20.22 -3.23 -12.16
C GLU A 18 20.14 -3.82 -10.74
N GLN A 19 21.04 -3.39 -9.84
CA GLN A 19 20.99 -3.82 -8.44
C GLN A 19 19.70 -3.37 -7.76
N ARG A 20 19.25 -2.12 -8.03
CA ARG A 20 17.96 -1.64 -7.54
C ARG A 20 16.79 -2.46 -8.07
N ALA A 21 16.78 -2.79 -9.36
CA ALA A 21 15.71 -3.61 -9.95
C ALA A 21 15.65 -5.01 -9.31
N ARG A 22 16.80 -5.68 -9.17
CA ARG A 22 16.89 -7.01 -8.55
C ARG A 22 16.44 -6.99 -7.09
N ALA A 23 16.92 -6.01 -6.30
CA ALA A 23 16.55 -5.90 -4.89
C ALA A 23 15.06 -5.55 -4.69
N LEU A 24 14.50 -4.69 -5.55
CA LEU A 24 13.06 -4.38 -5.52
C LEU A 24 12.24 -5.64 -5.82
N GLU A 25 12.65 -6.42 -6.81
CA GLU A 25 11.94 -7.66 -7.16
C GLU A 25 12.00 -8.69 -6.05
N ALA A 26 13.16 -8.86 -5.41
CA ALA A 26 13.29 -9.72 -4.23
C ALA A 26 12.40 -9.26 -3.05
N ALA A 27 12.32 -7.96 -2.81
CA ALA A 27 11.43 -7.37 -1.81
C ALA A 27 9.94 -7.60 -2.13
N ARG A 28 9.54 -7.42 -3.39
CA ARG A 28 8.19 -7.71 -3.86
C ARG A 28 7.84 -9.19 -3.72
N ALA A 29 8.75 -10.09 -4.09
CA ALA A 29 8.55 -11.52 -3.91
C ALA A 29 8.36 -11.90 -2.43
N ALA A 30 9.13 -11.28 -1.52
CA ALA A 30 8.98 -11.47 -0.08
C ALA A 30 7.61 -10.99 0.44
N LEU A 31 7.17 -9.78 0.04
CA LEU A 31 5.83 -9.28 0.34
C LEU A 31 4.74 -10.16 -0.28
N GLY A 32 4.91 -10.64 -1.51
CA GLY A 32 3.96 -11.53 -2.18
C GLY A 32 3.75 -12.83 -1.40
N ARG A 33 4.82 -13.40 -0.82
CA ARG A 33 4.72 -14.57 0.07
C ARG A 33 3.96 -14.24 1.36
N LEU A 34 4.21 -13.09 1.99
CA LEU A 34 3.45 -12.65 3.16
C LEU A 34 1.96 -12.46 2.83
N THR A 35 1.68 -11.77 1.73
CA THR A 35 0.32 -11.53 1.23
C THR A 35 -0.41 -12.84 0.99
N ALA A 36 0.20 -13.79 0.25
CA ALA A 36 -0.41 -15.08 -0.02
C ALA A 36 -0.70 -15.89 1.25
N ARG A 37 0.22 -15.86 2.23
CA ARG A 37 0.08 -16.59 3.50
C ARG A 37 -0.99 -16.01 4.43
N THR A 38 -1.26 -14.72 4.34
CA THR A 38 -2.14 -14.00 5.27
C THR A 38 -3.45 -13.56 4.62
N ALA A 39 -3.66 -13.93 3.36
CA ALA A 39 -4.82 -13.56 2.57
C ALA A 39 -6.13 -14.08 3.20
N GLN A 40 -7.11 -13.19 3.30
CA GLN A 40 -8.47 -13.50 3.71
C GLN A 40 -9.45 -12.71 2.85
N GLN A 41 -10.52 -13.37 2.41
CA GLN A 41 -11.63 -12.71 1.75
C GLN A 41 -12.53 -12.04 2.79
N VAL A 42 -12.86 -10.78 2.53
CA VAL A 42 -13.81 -9.99 3.33
C VAL A 42 -14.82 -9.33 2.40
N ALA A 43 -16.04 -9.08 2.88
CA ALA A 43 -17.03 -8.35 2.09
C ALA A 43 -16.52 -6.92 1.81
N VAL A 44 -16.73 -6.45 0.58
CA VAL A 44 -16.40 -5.06 0.18
C VAL A 44 -17.09 -4.06 1.09
N THR A 45 -18.34 -4.33 1.45
CA THR A 45 -19.17 -3.47 2.31
C THR A 45 -18.56 -3.31 3.70
N ASP A 46 -18.13 -4.41 4.31
CA ASP A 46 -17.57 -4.42 5.66
C ASP A 46 -16.21 -3.72 5.68
N TYR A 47 -15.37 -4.02 4.69
CA TYR A 47 -14.07 -3.38 4.56
C TYR A 47 -14.21 -1.88 4.30
N LEU A 48 -15.08 -1.47 3.36
CA LEU A 48 -15.32 -0.06 3.06
C LEU A 48 -15.88 0.68 4.28
N GLY A 49 -16.85 0.09 4.99
CA GLY A 49 -17.39 0.65 6.23
C GLY A 49 -16.30 0.87 7.28
N SER A 50 -15.39 -0.10 7.45
CA SER A 50 -14.26 0.04 8.37
C SER A 50 -13.30 1.16 7.97
N LEU A 51 -13.04 1.37 6.67
CA LEU A 51 -12.19 2.44 6.17
C LEU A 51 -12.82 3.82 6.36
N VAL A 52 -14.12 3.93 6.07
CA VAL A 52 -14.89 5.17 6.28
C VAL A 52 -14.86 5.55 7.75
N GLN A 53 -15.16 4.61 8.66
CA GLN A 53 -15.13 4.86 10.09
C GLN A 53 -13.74 5.30 10.57
N GLN A 54 -12.68 4.60 10.17
CA GLN A 54 -11.30 4.96 10.53
C GLN A 54 -10.91 6.38 10.09
N LEU A 55 -11.41 6.82 8.94
CA LEU A 55 -11.18 8.17 8.44
C LEU A 55 -12.00 9.22 9.16
N GLU A 56 -13.28 8.96 9.40
CA GLU A 56 -14.14 9.86 10.15
C GLU A 56 -13.60 10.07 11.57
N ASP A 57 -13.19 9.00 12.24
CA ASP A 57 -12.53 9.05 13.56
C ASP A 57 -11.23 9.85 13.48
N GLY A 58 -10.41 9.62 12.46
CA GLY A 58 -9.15 10.35 12.24
C GLY A 58 -9.38 11.85 12.00
N ILE A 59 -10.39 12.21 11.22
CA ILE A 59 -10.78 13.60 10.93
C ILE A 59 -11.33 14.29 12.19
N ALA A 60 -12.13 13.58 12.98
CA ALA A 60 -12.69 14.07 14.23
C ALA A 60 -11.61 14.30 15.29
N ALA A 61 -10.66 13.37 15.42
CA ALA A 61 -9.59 13.43 16.40
C ALA A 61 -8.52 14.50 16.08
N ALA A 62 -8.33 14.88 14.81
CA ALA A 62 -7.32 15.84 14.40
C ALA A 62 -7.81 17.29 14.50
N PRO A 63 -7.25 18.14 15.38
CA PRO A 63 -7.64 19.55 15.49
C PRO A 63 -7.33 20.35 14.22
N LEU A 64 -6.26 19.97 13.50
CA LEU A 64 -5.83 20.60 12.25
C LEU A 64 -6.92 20.60 11.16
N PHE A 65 -7.86 19.66 11.22
CA PHE A 65 -8.92 19.55 10.23
C PHE A 65 -10.22 20.25 10.63
N ALA A 66 -10.29 20.90 11.81
CA ALA A 66 -11.51 21.53 12.32
C ALA A 66 -12.22 22.41 11.27
N GLY A 67 -11.48 23.25 10.55
CA GLY A 67 -12.02 24.15 9.53
C GLY A 67 -12.43 23.48 8.20
N CYS A 68 -12.02 22.23 7.96
CA CYS A 68 -12.31 21.51 6.71
C CYS A 68 -13.02 20.15 6.92
N ARG A 69 -13.45 19.81 8.15
CA ARG A 69 -14.08 18.51 8.47
C ARG A 69 -15.24 18.17 7.55
N ALA A 70 -16.13 19.13 7.28
CA ALA A 70 -17.28 18.90 6.41
C ALA A 70 -16.87 18.58 4.96
N SER A 71 -15.85 19.26 4.44
CA SER A 71 -15.32 19.02 3.10
C SER A 71 -14.62 17.66 3.00
N LEU A 72 -13.83 17.30 4.02
CA LEU A 72 -13.20 15.98 4.11
C LEU A 72 -14.27 14.87 4.21
N GLY A 73 -15.28 15.02 5.07
CA GLY A 73 -16.38 14.07 5.18
C GLY A 73 -17.14 13.89 3.86
N HIS A 74 -17.42 14.98 3.14
CA HIS A 74 -18.03 14.90 1.81
C HIS A 74 -17.14 14.13 0.81
N THR A 75 -15.82 14.31 0.90
CA THR A 75 -14.85 13.62 0.05
C THR A 75 -14.81 12.12 0.37
N VAL A 76 -14.80 11.74 1.65
CA VAL A 76 -14.87 10.34 2.09
C VAL A 76 -16.16 9.68 1.58
N ALA A 77 -17.31 10.34 1.76
CA ALA A 77 -18.59 9.83 1.26
C ALA A 77 -18.65 9.74 -0.28
N ALA A 78 -18.01 10.66 -1.00
CA ALA A 78 -17.91 10.60 -2.47
C ALA A 78 -17.05 9.41 -2.93
N LEU A 79 -15.93 9.14 -2.24
CA LEU A 79 -15.07 8.00 -2.53
C LEU A 79 -15.77 6.67 -2.22
N ALA A 80 -16.47 6.56 -1.08
CA ALA A 80 -17.24 5.37 -0.73
C ALA A 80 -18.29 5.03 -1.80
N ARG A 81 -19.09 6.03 -2.22
CA ARG A 81 -20.05 5.88 -3.32
C ARG A 81 -19.39 5.54 -4.66
N ALA A 82 -18.13 5.93 -4.88
CA ALA A 82 -17.40 5.54 -6.09
C ALA A 82 -17.05 4.04 -6.05
N VAL A 83 -16.55 3.54 -4.92
CA VAL A 83 -16.24 2.11 -4.72
C VAL A 83 -17.47 1.23 -4.99
N GLU A 84 -18.63 1.61 -4.44
CA GLU A 84 -19.89 0.87 -4.59
C GLU A 84 -20.39 0.86 -6.04
N ARG A 85 -20.17 1.94 -6.79
CA ARG A 85 -20.63 2.05 -8.19
C ARG A 85 -19.73 1.32 -9.19
N PHE A 86 -18.44 1.14 -8.89
CA PHE A 86 -17.56 0.40 -9.79
C PHE A 86 -17.92 -1.08 -9.78
N PRO A 87 -18.03 -1.78 -10.92
CA PRO A 87 -18.33 -3.20 -10.96
C PRO A 87 -17.17 -4.04 -10.40
N GLY A 88 -17.49 -5.21 -9.85
CA GLY A 88 -16.51 -6.15 -9.31
C GLY A 88 -17.12 -7.10 -8.28
N PRO A 89 -16.35 -8.06 -7.76
CA PRO A 89 -16.82 -9.07 -6.79
C PRO A 89 -17.34 -8.44 -5.50
N SER A 90 -18.28 -9.10 -4.81
CA SER A 90 -18.79 -8.64 -3.51
C SER A 90 -17.78 -8.76 -2.37
N SER A 91 -16.68 -9.47 -2.59
CA SER A 91 -15.56 -9.62 -1.65
C SER A 91 -14.25 -9.13 -2.24
N ILE A 92 -13.31 -8.77 -1.36
CA ILE A 92 -11.91 -8.49 -1.72
C ILE A 92 -10.98 -9.33 -0.84
N ALA A 93 -9.79 -9.60 -1.35
CA ALA A 93 -8.72 -10.13 -0.52
C ALA A 93 -8.10 -9.00 0.32
N THR A 94 -7.93 -9.27 1.60
CA THR A 94 -7.10 -8.51 2.52
C THR A 94 -5.96 -9.38 3.01
N ALA A 95 -4.84 -8.78 3.37
CA ALA A 95 -3.66 -9.48 3.88
C ALA A 95 -2.90 -8.58 4.86
N GLU A 96 -1.94 -9.13 5.60
CA GLU A 96 -0.97 -8.31 6.32
C GLU A 96 -0.07 -7.57 5.32
N THR A 97 0.02 -6.25 5.46
CA THR A 97 0.79 -5.37 4.59
C THR A 97 1.84 -4.64 5.40
N HIS A 98 2.98 -4.31 4.79
CA HIS A 98 4.01 -3.47 5.41
C HIS A 98 3.44 -2.11 5.84
N GLY A 99 2.56 -1.53 5.01
CA GLY A 99 1.88 -0.26 5.30
C GLY A 99 2.72 0.98 4.95
N ASP A 100 4.03 0.84 4.87
CA ASP A 100 4.95 1.86 4.34
C ASP A 100 6.03 1.27 3.41
N PHE A 101 5.60 0.53 2.39
CA PHE A 101 6.55 -0.05 1.43
C PHE A 101 7.14 1.04 0.52
N GLN A 102 8.37 1.46 0.82
CA GLN A 102 9.13 2.45 0.08
C GLN A 102 10.61 2.06 -0.02
N PRO A 103 11.37 2.60 -0.99
CA PRO A 103 12.78 2.24 -1.17
C PRO A 103 13.66 2.44 0.07
N GLY A 104 13.34 3.39 0.94
CA GLY A 104 14.07 3.59 2.20
C GLY A 104 13.93 2.42 3.19
N ASN A 105 12.86 1.64 3.07
CA ASN A 105 12.52 0.53 3.97
C ASN A 105 12.94 -0.84 3.41
N VAL A 106 13.70 -0.84 2.31
CA VAL A 106 14.32 -2.03 1.71
C VAL A 106 15.83 -1.90 1.86
N LEU A 107 16.44 -2.67 2.76
CA LEU A 107 17.89 -2.71 2.93
C LEU A 107 18.50 -3.86 2.13
N VAL A 108 19.62 -3.60 1.47
CA VAL A 108 20.43 -4.61 0.77
C VAL A 108 21.73 -4.83 1.53
N ALA A 109 21.97 -6.06 1.96
CA ALA A 109 23.12 -6.47 2.75
C ALA A 109 23.75 -7.72 2.13
N GLY A 110 24.80 -7.52 1.33
CA GLY A 110 25.35 -8.59 0.48
C GLY A 110 24.29 -9.11 -0.49
N ASP A 111 24.04 -10.42 -0.47
CA ASP A 111 23.05 -11.10 -1.32
C ASP A 111 21.64 -11.14 -0.70
N ALA A 112 21.44 -10.56 0.49
CA ALA A 112 20.16 -10.56 1.18
C ALA A 112 19.44 -9.20 1.08
N ILE A 113 18.11 -9.27 1.07
CA ILE A 113 17.24 -8.11 1.27
C ILE A 113 16.56 -8.19 2.63
N TRP A 114 16.35 -7.03 3.25
CA TRP A 114 15.63 -6.89 4.51
C TRP A 114 14.55 -5.82 4.36
N LEU A 115 13.34 -6.18 4.77
CA LEU A 115 12.24 -5.22 4.94
C LEU A 115 12.26 -4.75 6.40
N ILE A 116 12.35 -3.45 6.60
CA ILE A 116 12.46 -2.82 7.91
C ILE A 116 11.33 -1.82 8.11
N ASP A 117 11.16 -1.36 9.35
CA ASP A 117 10.19 -0.32 9.70
C ASP A 117 8.72 -0.77 9.54
N TRP A 118 8.39 -1.85 10.24
CA TRP A 118 7.06 -2.48 10.25
C TRP A 118 6.05 -1.78 11.18
N GLU A 119 6.29 -0.55 11.63
CA GLU A 119 5.41 0.15 12.59
C GLU A 119 4.01 0.42 12.02
N TYR A 120 3.87 0.49 10.69
CA TYR A 120 2.58 0.69 10.00
C TYR A 120 1.92 -0.61 9.53
N THR A 121 2.41 -1.76 10.00
CA THR A 121 1.84 -3.06 9.65
C THR A 121 0.37 -3.11 10.06
N ALA A 122 -0.48 -3.47 9.11
CA ALA A 122 -1.88 -3.74 9.38
C ALA A 122 -2.46 -4.64 8.30
N ARG A 123 -3.66 -5.15 8.56
CA ARG A 123 -4.46 -5.83 7.55
C ARG A 123 -5.11 -4.80 6.63
N ARG A 124 -4.80 -4.86 5.34
CA ARG A 124 -5.36 -3.98 4.29
C ARG A 124 -5.67 -4.80 3.04
N GLN A 125 -6.25 -4.20 2.01
CA GLN A 125 -6.39 -4.86 0.72
C GLN A 125 -5.05 -5.41 0.23
N SER A 126 -5.07 -6.60 -0.37
CA SER A 126 -3.83 -7.35 -0.65
C SER A 126 -2.83 -6.63 -1.57
N GLY A 127 -3.31 -5.72 -2.43
CA GLY A 127 -2.46 -4.90 -3.32
C GLY A 127 -1.90 -3.62 -2.69
N PHE A 128 -2.16 -3.33 -1.42
CA PHE A 128 -1.90 -2.03 -0.81
C PHE A 128 -0.45 -1.55 -1.02
N ASP A 129 0.54 -2.34 -0.60
CA ASP A 129 1.96 -1.95 -0.65
C ASP A 129 2.43 -1.65 -2.08
N LEU A 130 1.97 -2.44 -3.06
CA LEU A 130 2.30 -2.23 -4.47
C LEU A 130 1.63 -0.98 -5.05
N LEU A 131 0.38 -0.73 -4.67
CA LEU A 131 -0.36 0.45 -5.10
C LEU A 131 0.27 1.72 -4.53
N THR A 132 0.59 1.74 -3.24
CA THR A 132 1.27 2.89 -2.61
C THR A 132 2.64 3.15 -3.21
N TYR A 133 3.42 2.09 -3.46
CA TYR A 133 4.73 2.19 -4.10
C TYR A 133 4.62 2.67 -5.55
N GLY A 134 3.81 2.00 -6.37
CA GLY A 134 3.70 2.25 -7.81
C GLY A 134 3.06 3.60 -8.14
N LEU A 135 2.12 4.06 -7.30
CA LEU A 135 1.52 5.40 -7.42
C LEU A 135 2.38 6.48 -6.77
N ALA A 136 3.50 6.14 -6.14
CA ALA A 136 4.30 7.08 -5.34
C ALA A 136 3.40 7.92 -4.41
N ALA A 137 2.48 7.26 -3.69
CA ALA A 137 1.34 7.90 -3.03
C ALA A 137 1.74 8.91 -1.93
N ARG A 138 2.96 8.79 -1.40
CA ARG A 138 3.55 9.74 -0.44
C ARG A 138 3.83 11.12 -1.03
N PHE A 139 3.84 11.26 -2.36
CA PHE A 139 4.06 12.53 -3.04
C PHE A 139 2.74 13.05 -3.62
N PRO A 140 2.04 13.98 -2.93
CA PRO A 140 0.71 14.41 -3.35
C PRO A 140 0.71 15.10 -4.72
N ALA A 141 1.79 15.79 -5.05
CA ALA A 141 1.99 16.39 -6.36
C ALA A 141 1.89 15.34 -7.48
N GLY A 142 0.93 15.52 -8.39
CA GLY A 142 0.70 14.62 -9.52
C GLY A 142 0.02 13.29 -9.18
N LEU A 143 -0.39 13.05 -7.93
CA LEU A 143 -1.03 11.78 -7.52
C LEU A 143 -2.32 11.52 -8.32
N ALA A 144 -3.17 12.54 -8.50
CA ALA A 144 -4.41 12.41 -9.26
C ALA A 144 -4.16 11.98 -10.72
N THR A 145 -3.10 12.47 -11.35
CA THR A 145 -2.70 12.04 -12.70
C THR A 145 -2.26 10.59 -12.69
N ARG A 146 -1.38 10.19 -11.76
CA ARG A 146 -0.92 8.79 -11.66
C ARG A 146 -2.06 7.81 -11.38
N VAL A 147 -3.03 8.18 -10.55
CA VAL A 147 -4.24 7.37 -10.29
C VAL A 147 -5.09 7.24 -11.55
N ARG A 148 -5.30 8.34 -12.29
CA ARG A 148 -6.05 8.34 -13.55
C ARG A 148 -5.37 7.48 -14.61
N ASP A 149 -4.06 7.58 -14.74
CA ASP A 149 -3.26 6.79 -15.69
C ASP A 149 -3.30 5.30 -15.30
N ALA A 150 -3.16 4.98 -14.00
CA ALA A 150 -3.29 3.61 -13.51
C ALA A 150 -4.68 2.99 -13.75
N ALA A 151 -5.72 3.83 -13.81
CA ALA A 151 -7.09 3.42 -14.08
C ALA A 151 -7.40 3.28 -15.59
N SER A 152 -6.51 3.74 -16.47
CA SER A 152 -6.69 3.66 -17.92
C SER A 152 -6.18 2.32 -18.48
N ALA A 153 -6.38 2.09 -19.77
CA ALA A 153 -5.90 0.89 -20.45
C ALA A 153 -4.36 0.85 -20.56
N ASP A 154 -3.70 2.02 -20.55
CA ASP A 154 -2.28 2.24 -20.87
C ASP A 154 -1.34 2.08 -19.66
N ALA A 155 -1.79 1.40 -18.60
CA ALA A 155 -1.12 1.34 -17.31
C ALA A 155 0.01 0.29 -17.26
N ASP A 156 1.06 0.39 -18.07
CA ASP A 156 1.99 -0.74 -18.29
C ASP A 156 2.72 -1.24 -17.03
N ARG A 157 3.48 -0.39 -16.32
CA ARG A 157 4.36 -0.86 -15.23
C ARG A 157 3.62 -1.31 -13.97
N LEU A 158 2.56 -0.59 -13.59
CA LEU A 158 1.76 -0.95 -12.41
C LEU A 158 0.87 -2.16 -12.71
N ALA A 159 0.30 -2.26 -13.92
CA ALA A 159 -0.47 -3.42 -14.31
C ALA A 159 0.39 -4.68 -14.41
N GLU A 160 1.62 -4.60 -14.90
CA GLU A 160 2.56 -5.72 -14.89
C GLU A 160 2.84 -6.21 -13.47
N THR A 161 3.11 -5.29 -12.53
CA THR A 161 3.42 -5.66 -11.14
C THR A 161 2.20 -6.25 -10.41
N LEU A 162 0.99 -5.76 -10.69
CA LEU A 162 -0.24 -6.26 -10.06
C LEU A 162 -0.79 -7.51 -10.75
N ARG A 163 -0.37 -7.81 -11.99
CA ARG A 163 -0.77 -9.02 -12.70
C ARG A 163 -0.17 -10.23 -12.00
N GLY A 164 -1.05 -11.09 -11.48
CA GLY A 164 -0.63 -12.27 -10.72
C GLY A 164 -0.27 -12.00 -9.27
N TRP A 165 -0.45 -10.76 -8.77
CA TRP A 165 -0.27 -10.50 -7.36
C TRP A 165 -1.39 -11.17 -6.52
N PRO A 166 -1.07 -11.83 -5.39
CA PRO A 166 -2.04 -12.60 -4.64
C PRO A 166 -3.24 -11.77 -4.17
N GLY A 167 -4.44 -12.19 -4.55
CA GLY A 167 -5.69 -11.57 -4.09
C GLY A 167 -6.06 -10.25 -4.76
N THR A 168 -5.35 -9.83 -5.81
CA THR A 168 -5.72 -8.64 -6.59
C THR A 168 -6.27 -9.03 -7.96
N ASP A 169 -7.41 -8.44 -8.32
CA ASP A 169 -7.90 -8.45 -9.70
C ASP A 169 -7.54 -7.13 -10.38
N TRP A 170 -6.72 -7.23 -11.43
CA TRP A 170 -6.32 -6.09 -12.27
C TRP A 170 -6.71 -6.28 -13.75
N SER A 171 -7.57 -7.26 -14.03
CA SER A 171 -7.88 -7.74 -15.38
C SER A 171 -8.77 -6.78 -16.17
N THR A 172 -9.67 -6.05 -15.49
CA THR A 172 -10.63 -5.14 -16.12
C THR A 172 -10.50 -3.71 -15.63
N ILE A 173 -10.92 -2.72 -16.44
CA ILE A 173 -10.96 -1.31 -16.03
C ILE A 173 -11.80 -1.10 -14.75
N GLY A 174 -12.90 -1.85 -14.60
CA GLY A 174 -13.74 -1.82 -13.40
C GLY A 174 -13.00 -2.26 -12.15
N ALA A 175 -12.31 -3.41 -12.23
CA ALA A 175 -11.49 -3.93 -11.14
C ALA A 175 -10.36 -2.97 -10.76
N ARG A 176 -9.68 -2.38 -11.75
CA ARG A 176 -8.62 -1.37 -11.53
C ARG A 176 -9.17 -0.15 -10.77
N ARG A 177 -10.26 0.44 -11.26
CA ARG A 177 -10.90 1.61 -10.63
C ARG A 177 -11.31 1.32 -9.19
N ARG A 178 -11.90 0.16 -8.93
CA ARG A 178 -12.27 -0.25 -7.57
C ARG A 178 -11.04 -0.45 -6.68
N GLY A 179 -10.02 -1.15 -7.16
CA GLY A 179 -8.76 -1.38 -6.44
C GLY A 179 -7.93 -0.11 -6.20
N LEU A 180 -8.10 0.93 -7.03
CA LEU A 180 -7.47 2.25 -6.85
C LEU A 180 -8.23 3.18 -5.92
N ALA A 181 -9.53 2.97 -5.71
CA ALA A 181 -10.33 3.78 -4.81
C ALA A 181 -10.14 3.38 -3.33
N LEU A 182 -9.93 2.09 -3.05
CA LEU A 182 -9.72 1.53 -1.70
C LEU A 182 -8.42 1.94 -0.96
N PRO A 183 -7.25 2.18 -1.60
CA PRO A 183 -6.02 2.63 -0.95
C PRO A 183 -5.96 4.15 -0.83
N CYS A 184 -6.76 4.91 -1.59
CA CYS A 184 -6.82 6.38 -1.49
C CYS A 184 -7.29 6.87 -0.10
N PHE A 185 -7.78 5.95 0.73
CA PHE A 185 -8.18 6.20 2.10
C PHE A 185 -7.01 6.24 3.11
N PHE A 186 -5.75 6.09 2.69
CA PHE A 186 -4.60 6.15 3.61
C PHE A 186 -3.45 7.06 3.14
N SER A 187 -3.20 8.11 3.92
CA SER A 187 -1.88 8.71 4.13
C SER A 187 -1.84 9.26 5.55
N ARG A 188 -1.50 8.41 6.53
CA ARG A 188 -1.14 8.81 7.91
C ARG A 188 0.36 9.15 8.01
N SER A 189 0.89 9.86 7.02
CA SER A 189 2.29 10.28 7.08
C SER A 189 2.46 11.31 8.20
N SER A 190 3.21 10.96 9.23
CA SER A 190 3.57 11.68 10.46
C SER A 190 2.58 11.55 11.63
N TRP A 191 3.12 11.66 12.85
CA TRP A 191 2.49 11.60 14.19
C TRP A 191 2.63 10.27 14.94
N SER A 192 3.80 10.14 15.61
CA SER A 192 4.21 9.22 16.72
C SER A 192 4.16 7.71 16.43
N GLY A 193 5.16 6.87 16.73
CA GLY A 193 6.31 6.98 17.61
C GLY A 193 6.62 5.56 18.13
N CYS A 194 7.80 5.06 17.76
CA CYS A 194 8.54 3.94 18.37
C CYS A 194 7.97 2.51 18.23
N GLY A 195 8.63 1.71 17.38
CA GLY A 195 8.58 0.25 17.41
C GLY A 195 9.12 -0.40 16.14
N ARG A 196 10.44 -0.31 15.87
CA ARG A 196 11.03 -1.02 14.71
C ARG A 196 11.18 -2.49 15.06
N THR A 197 10.53 -3.36 14.31
CA THR A 197 10.81 -4.81 14.35
C THR A 197 11.36 -5.22 12.99
N ALA A 198 12.60 -5.70 12.93
CA ALA A 198 13.15 -6.24 11.69
C ALA A 198 12.68 -7.70 11.52
N ARG A 199 12.12 -8.04 10.36
CA ARG A 199 11.79 -9.44 10.01
C ARG A 199 12.76 -9.95 8.96
N ARG A 200 13.45 -11.05 9.29
CA ARG A 200 14.27 -11.80 8.33
C ARG A 200 13.37 -12.61 7.42
N THR A 201 13.45 -12.40 6.11
CA THR A 201 12.95 -13.36 5.11
C THR A 201 14.14 -13.98 4.41
N SER A 202 14.48 -15.21 4.78
CA SER A 202 15.44 -16.03 4.02
C SER A 202 14.79 -16.47 2.71
N VAL A 203 15.46 -16.21 1.60
CA VAL A 203 15.15 -16.83 0.31
C VAL A 203 16.00 -18.10 0.24
N HIS A 204 15.36 -19.25 0.42
CA HIS A 204 15.87 -20.56 0.02
C HIS A 204 14.88 -21.14 -0.98
#